data_AF-A0A4C1SXK0-F1
#
_entry.id   AF-A0A4C1SXK0-F1
#
_cell.length_a   1.000
_cell.length_b   1.000
_cell.length_c   1.000
_cell.angle_alpha   90.00
_cell.angle_beta   90.00
_cell.angle_gamma   90.00
#
_symmetry.space_group_name_H-M   'P 1'
#
loop_
_entity.id
_entity.type
_entity.pdbx_description
1 polymer ?
#
loop_
_entity_poly.entity_id
_entity_poly.type
_entity_poly.pdbx_seq_one_letter_code
_entity_poly.pdbx_strand_id
1 'polypeptide(L)'
;MKTSMKIHQLRIRKRSERSKYRMLFKQLGLKVDCPRYGYGNSNDGNTSRRFFANDEAVTRITGIDNEIVKRLGTILNVLNCQESVNSTKFGEYASETASLLAKIYPQKKLTPTVHKILAHGKDIIEYQSLPIGELSEEAQESLNKFYKKYRLQNTFKASRVRQIEDLFNMLAASSDPLISSLRHVKSRKELQWNYTLEMISLLDIPSVTNCDDYFTEN
;
A
#
# COMPACT_ATOMS: atom_id res chain seq x y z
N MET A 1 -26.63 35.90 -6.98
CA MET A 1 -26.90 34.74 -7.88
C MET A 1 -25.72 33.77 -8.05
N LYS A 2 -24.50 34.22 -8.38
CA LYS A 2 -23.33 33.34 -8.63
C LYS A 2 -22.97 32.38 -7.47
N THR A 3 -23.12 32.80 -6.21
CA THR A 3 -22.84 31.97 -5.03
C THR A 3 -23.84 30.84 -4.83
N SER A 4 -25.13 31.10 -5.09
CA SER A 4 -26.20 30.09 -4.96
C SER A 4 -26.06 28.97 -6.00
N MET A 5 -25.71 29.34 -7.25
CA MET A 5 -25.40 28.37 -8.31
C MET A 5 -24.18 27.50 -7.99
N LYS A 6 -23.09 28.07 -7.44
CA LYS A 6 -21.92 27.30 -7.00
C LYS A 6 -22.27 26.29 -5.90
N ILE A 7 -23.07 26.70 -4.91
CA ILE A 7 -23.52 25.80 -3.83
C ILE A 7 -24.38 24.67 -4.38
N HIS A 8 -25.25 24.97 -5.34
CA HIS A 8 -26.08 23.96 -5.99
C HIS A 8 -25.25 22.92 -6.78
N GLN A 9 -24.30 23.37 -7.59
CA GLN A 9 -23.36 22.48 -8.31
C GLN A 9 -22.54 21.61 -7.36
N LEU A 10 -22.04 22.17 -6.24
CA LEU A 10 -21.34 21.41 -5.21
C LEU A 10 -22.23 20.33 -4.56
N ARG A 11 -23.51 20.63 -4.33
CA ARG A 11 -24.46 19.64 -3.79
C ARG A 11 -24.71 18.49 -4.76
N ILE A 12 -24.87 18.77 -6.05
CA ILE A 12 -25.04 17.73 -7.09
C ILE A 12 -23.81 16.82 -7.11
N ARG A 13 -22.61 17.41 -7.13
CA ARG A 13 -21.36 16.65 -7.11
C ARG A 13 -21.25 15.74 -5.89
N LYS A 14 -21.46 16.27 -4.68
CA LYS A 14 -21.43 15.48 -3.44
C LYS A 14 -22.46 14.34 -3.44
N ARG A 15 -23.63 14.54 -4.04
CA ARG A 15 -24.64 13.48 -4.19
C ARG A 15 -24.16 12.37 -5.14
N SER A 16 -23.56 12.75 -6.27
CA SER A 16 -22.97 11.79 -7.22
C SER A 16 -21.86 10.97 -6.58
N GLU A 17 -20.92 11.62 -5.88
CA GLU A 17 -19.82 10.96 -5.16
C GLU A 17 -20.35 9.95 -4.12
N ARG A 18 -21.33 10.36 -3.30
CA ARG A 18 -21.99 9.47 -2.33
C ARG A 18 -22.66 8.25 -2.97
N SER A 19 -23.24 8.42 -4.16
CA SER A 19 -23.84 7.30 -4.90
C SER A 19 -22.77 6.27 -5.28
N LYS A 20 -21.64 6.73 -5.81
CA LYS A 20 -20.50 5.87 -6.16
C LYS A 20 -19.96 5.13 -4.95
N TYR A 21 -19.76 5.81 -3.82
CA TYR A 21 -19.29 5.16 -2.58
C TYR A 21 -20.27 4.11 -2.07
N ARG A 22 -21.58 4.37 -2.17
CA ARG A 22 -22.62 3.39 -1.81
C ARG A 22 -22.56 2.17 -2.73
N MET A 23 -22.28 2.34 -4.02
CA MET A 23 -22.13 1.23 -4.95
C MET A 23 -20.86 0.42 -4.68
N LEU A 24 -19.73 1.07 -4.39
CA LEU A 24 -18.49 0.40 -3.97
C LEU A 24 -18.72 -0.44 -2.71
N PHE A 25 -19.47 0.09 -1.74
CA PHE A 25 -19.82 -0.69 -0.55
C PHE A 25 -20.75 -1.86 -0.86
N LYS A 26 -21.78 -1.67 -1.70
CA LYS A 26 -22.74 -2.73 -2.04
C LYS A 26 -22.12 -3.87 -2.84
N GLN A 27 -21.28 -3.58 -3.84
CA GLN A 27 -20.72 -4.59 -4.73
C GLN A 27 -19.43 -5.20 -4.20
N LEU A 28 -18.56 -4.38 -3.60
CA LEU A 28 -17.21 -4.79 -3.20
C LEU A 28 -17.03 -4.78 -1.67
N GLY A 29 -18.01 -4.35 -0.88
CA GLY A 29 -17.85 -4.22 0.56
C GLY A 29 -16.79 -3.18 0.96
N LEU A 30 -16.51 -2.20 0.09
CA LEU A 30 -15.51 -1.15 0.33
C LEU A 30 -16.14 0.09 0.95
N LYS A 31 -15.67 0.46 2.15
CA LYS A 31 -16.02 1.75 2.78
C LYS A 31 -14.95 2.76 2.39
N VAL A 32 -15.29 3.68 1.49
CA VAL A 32 -14.39 4.72 0.99
C VAL A 32 -14.82 6.07 1.53
N ASP A 33 -13.85 6.92 1.86
CA ASP A 33 -14.04 8.31 2.29
C ASP A 33 -14.97 8.49 3.51
N CYS A 34 -14.93 7.52 4.44
CA CYS A 34 -15.69 7.58 5.69
C CYS A 34 -14.77 7.99 6.86
N PRO A 35 -15.05 9.06 7.59
CA PRO A 35 -14.23 9.45 8.75
C PRO A 35 -14.31 8.39 9.85
N ARG A 36 -13.17 8.12 10.49
CA ARG A 36 -13.06 7.22 11.66
C ARG A 36 -12.53 8.01 12.84
N TYR A 37 -13.32 8.12 13.90
CA TYR A 37 -12.94 8.83 15.11
C TYR A 37 -11.64 8.27 15.70
N GLY A 38 -10.60 9.11 15.83
CA GLY A 38 -9.29 8.74 16.39
C GLY A 38 -8.35 7.93 15.48
N TYR A 39 -8.74 7.64 14.23
CA TYR A 39 -7.96 6.78 13.31
C TYR A 39 -7.86 7.34 11.87
N GLY A 40 -8.32 8.57 11.62
CA GLY A 40 -8.30 9.20 10.30
C GLY A 40 -9.57 8.91 9.48
N ASN A 41 -9.43 8.26 8.33
CA ASN A 41 -10.55 7.87 7.48
C ASN A 41 -10.50 6.37 7.10
N SER A 42 -11.47 5.91 6.33
CA SER A 42 -11.58 4.51 5.92
C SER A 42 -10.66 4.12 4.77
N ASN A 43 -9.85 5.03 4.22
CA ASN A 43 -8.95 4.76 3.11
C ASN A 43 -7.62 4.22 3.64
N ASP A 44 -7.69 3.10 4.35
CA ASP A 44 -6.53 2.37 4.88
C ASP A 44 -5.90 1.45 3.82
N GLY A 45 -4.73 0.90 4.11
CA GLY A 45 -4.01 0.00 3.19
C GLY A 45 -4.85 -1.21 2.76
N ASN A 46 -5.72 -1.73 3.63
CA ASN A 46 -6.63 -2.82 3.27
C ASN A 46 -7.68 -2.39 2.24
N THR A 47 -8.23 -1.19 2.41
CA THR A 47 -9.19 -0.61 1.46
C THR A 47 -8.53 -0.35 0.11
N SER A 48 -7.28 0.14 0.11
CA SER A 48 -6.48 0.35 -1.11
C SER A 48 -6.21 -0.97 -1.85
N ARG A 49 -5.69 -2.01 -1.17
CA ARG A 49 -5.42 -3.32 -1.80
C ARG A 49 -6.66 -3.92 -2.45
N ARG A 50 -7.80 -3.86 -1.77
CA ARG A 50 -9.07 -4.39 -2.31
C ARG A 50 -9.63 -3.53 -3.45
N PHE A 51 -9.32 -2.24 -3.50
CA PHE A 51 -9.72 -1.37 -4.59
C PHE A 51 -8.99 -1.74 -5.89
N PHE A 52 -7.67 -1.95 -5.84
CA PHE A 52 -6.89 -2.32 -7.02
C PHE A 52 -7.01 -3.80 -7.42
N ALA A 53 -7.57 -4.67 -6.57
CA ALA A 53 -7.79 -6.09 -6.87
C ALA A 53 -8.99 -6.37 -7.82
N ASN A 54 -9.89 -5.41 -8.04
CA ASN A 54 -11.06 -5.55 -8.92
C ASN A 54 -11.22 -4.29 -9.79
N ASP A 55 -10.27 -4.08 -10.68
CA ASP A 55 -10.20 -2.96 -11.63
C ASP A 55 -11.48 -2.79 -12.47
N GLU A 56 -12.07 -3.87 -13.00
CA GLU A 56 -13.30 -3.81 -13.80
C GLU A 56 -14.49 -3.24 -13.01
N ALA A 57 -14.74 -3.78 -11.82
CA ALA A 57 -15.87 -3.35 -11.00
C ALA A 57 -15.68 -1.90 -10.52
N VAL A 58 -14.45 -1.53 -10.16
CA VAL A 58 -14.09 -0.17 -9.76
C VAL A 58 -14.28 0.81 -10.92
N THR A 59 -13.78 0.48 -12.11
CA THR A 59 -13.92 1.29 -13.33
C THR A 59 -15.41 1.53 -13.62
N ARG A 60 -16.21 0.46 -13.62
CA ARG A 60 -17.66 0.53 -13.86
C ARG A 60 -18.39 1.45 -12.88
N ILE A 61 -18.03 1.42 -11.60
CA ILE A 61 -18.70 2.22 -10.55
C ILE A 61 -18.19 3.67 -10.55
N THR A 62 -16.89 3.87 -10.65
CA THR A 62 -16.26 5.18 -10.50
C THR A 62 -16.29 6.01 -11.78
N GLY A 63 -16.33 5.33 -12.94
CA GLY A 63 -16.18 5.93 -14.25
C GLY A 63 -14.75 6.37 -14.56
N ILE A 64 -13.76 5.88 -13.80
CA ILE A 64 -12.35 6.07 -14.11
C ILE A 64 -11.97 5.09 -15.22
N ASP A 65 -11.17 5.54 -16.17
CA ASP A 65 -10.57 4.69 -17.21
C ASP A 65 -9.87 3.44 -16.64
N ASN A 66 -10.15 2.27 -17.24
CA ASN A 66 -9.70 0.98 -16.73
C ASN A 66 -8.17 0.85 -16.81
N GLU A 67 -7.60 1.27 -17.94
CA GLU A 67 -6.16 1.17 -18.18
C GLU A 67 -5.38 1.95 -17.13
N ILE A 68 -5.84 3.15 -16.76
CA ILE A 68 -5.23 3.93 -15.67
C ILE A 68 -5.30 3.19 -14.33
N VAL A 69 -6.44 2.60 -13.98
CA VAL A 69 -6.59 1.86 -12.71
C VAL A 69 -5.63 0.67 -12.67
N LYS A 70 -5.55 -0.07 -13.77
CA LYS A 70 -4.69 -1.24 -13.93
C LYS A 70 -3.21 -0.86 -13.84
N ARG A 71 -2.76 0.14 -14.61
CA ARG A 71 -1.35 0.60 -14.59
C ARG A 71 -0.93 1.12 -13.21
N LEU A 72 -1.79 1.88 -12.54
CA LEU A 72 -1.52 2.33 -11.17
C LEU A 72 -1.47 1.16 -10.18
N GLY A 73 -2.35 0.16 -10.34
CA GLY A 73 -2.30 -1.07 -9.57
C GLY A 73 -0.99 -1.84 -9.75
N THR A 74 -0.54 -2.01 -11.00
CA THR A 74 0.74 -2.64 -11.33
C THR A 74 1.92 -1.90 -10.70
N ILE A 75 1.97 -0.57 -10.84
CA ILE A 75 3.02 0.26 -10.21
C ILE A 75 3.05 0.07 -8.69
N LEU A 76 1.89 0.11 -8.03
CA LEU A 76 1.83 -0.08 -6.58
C LEU A 76 2.23 -1.50 -6.15
N ASN A 77 1.90 -2.53 -6.94
CA ASN A 77 2.32 -3.90 -6.65
C ASN A 77 3.83 -4.07 -6.80
N VAL A 78 4.43 -3.47 -7.84
CA VAL A 78 5.89 -3.46 -8.04
C VAL A 78 6.60 -2.73 -6.91
N LEU A 79 6.09 -1.59 -6.45
CA LEU A 79 6.74 -0.87 -5.33
C LEU A 79 6.61 -1.61 -3.99
N ASN A 80 5.56 -2.41 -3.82
CA ASN A 80 5.33 -3.19 -2.60
C ASN A 80 5.99 -4.58 -2.63
N CYS A 81 6.58 -5.00 -3.75
CA CYS A 81 7.28 -6.27 -3.80
C CYS A 81 8.65 -6.16 -3.13
N GLN A 82 9.12 -7.28 -2.59
CA GLN A 82 10.44 -7.39 -1.97
C GLN A 82 11.53 -7.81 -2.98
N GLU A 83 11.19 -7.80 -4.27
CA GLU A 83 12.10 -8.16 -5.37
C GLU A 83 12.76 -6.92 -5.98
N SER A 84 13.93 -7.10 -6.58
CA SER A 84 14.62 -6.06 -7.33
C SER A 84 13.83 -5.62 -8.56
N VAL A 85 13.72 -4.30 -8.75
CA VAL A 85 12.95 -3.68 -9.82
C VAL A 85 13.88 -3.10 -10.87
N ASN A 86 13.59 -3.36 -12.15
CA ASN A 86 14.33 -2.76 -13.24
C ASN A 86 13.99 -1.26 -13.36
N SER A 87 14.90 -0.40 -12.91
CA SER A 87 14.66 1.06 -12.84
C SER A 87 14.33 1.68 -14.21
N THR A 88 14.96 1.20 -15.28
CA THR A 88 14.76 1.72 -16.64
C THR A 88 13.37 1.37 -17.15
N LYS A 89 12.99 0.08 -17.11
CA LYS A 89 11.66 -0.36 -17.56
C LYS A 89 10.54 0.25 -16.71
N PHE A 90 10.75 0.35 -15.39
CA PHE A 90 9.80 1.03 -14.51
C PHE A 90 9.63 2.51 -14.88
N GLY A 91 10.73 3.21 -15.16
CA GLY A 91 10.70 4.62 -15.57
C GLY A 91 9.94 4.84 -16.87
N GLU A 92 10.12 3.98 -17.87
CA GLU A 92 9.36 4.01 -19.12
C GLU A 92 7.87 3.79 -18.86
N TYR A 93 7.52 2.74 -18.10
CA TYR A 93 6.14 2.43 -17.76
C TYR A 93 5.46 3.57 -16.96
N ALA A 94 6.18 4.21 -16.05
CA ALA A 94 5.71 5.34 -15.27
C ALA A 94 5.50 6.60 -16.13
N SER A 95 6.43 6.90 -17.04
CA SER A 95 6.35 8.04 -17.96
C SER A 95 5.18 7.92 -18.94
N GLU A 96 4.98 6.73 -19.49
CA GLU A 96 3.80 6.42 -20.32
C GLU A 96 2.49 6.57 -19.54
N THR A 97 2.45 6.08 -18.29
CA THR A 97 1.28 6.23 -17.42
C THR A 97 0.98 7.71 -17.14
N ALA A 98 2.01 8.53 -16.91
CA ALA A 98 1.87 9.97 -16.72
C ALA A 98 1.32 10.66 -17.98
N SER A 99 1.81 10.27 -19.16
CA SER A 99 1.35 10.77 -20.46
C SER A 99 -0.12 10.40 -20.72
N LEU A 100 -0.51 9.18 -20.37
CA LEU A 100 -1.90 8.71 -20.46
C LEU A 100 -2.83 9.50 -19.52
N LEU A 101 -2.40 9.74 -18.28
CA LEU A 101 -3.12 10.56 -17.31
C LEU A 101 -3.33 11.99 -17.81
N ALA A 102 -2.29 12.60 -18.38
CA ALA A 102 -2.37 13.95 -18.95
C ALA A 102 -3.32 14.03 -20.15
N LYS A 103 -3.36 12.98 -20.99
CA LYS A 103 -4.25 12.88 -22.15
C LYS A 103 -5.72 12.71 -21.77
N ILE A 104 -6.02 11.81 -20.83
CA ILE A 104 -7.41 11.47 -20.44
C ILE A 104 -7.98 12.52 -19.47
N TYR A 105 -7.14 13.07 -18.58
CA TYR A 105 -7.56 14.03 -17.55
C TYR A 105 -6.76 15.34 -17.58
N PRO A 106 -6.77 16.11 -18.68
CA PRO A 106 -5.93 17.30 -18.84
C PRO A 106 -6.21 18.40 -17.80
N GLN A 107 -7.43 18.43 -17.24
CA GLN A 107 -7.84 19.42 -16.24
C GLN A 107 -7.41 19.06 -14.81
N LYS A 108 -6.78 17.90 -14.59
CA LYS A 108 -6.44 17.40 -13.25
C LYS A 108 -4.93 17.48 -13.03
N LYS A 109 -4.53 18.16 -11.96
CA LYS A 109 -3.15 18.13 -11.47
C LYS A 109 -2.90 16.86 -10.68
N LEU A 110 -1.74 16.25 -10.88
CA LEU A 110 -1.29 15.13 -10.06
C LEU A 110 -1.05 15.57 -8.61
N THR A 111 -1.37 14.70 -7.66
CA THR A 111 -0.99 14.92 -6.27
C THR A 111 0.52 14.72 -6.10
N PRO A 112 1.15 15.33 -5.08
CA PRO A 112 2.59 15.19 -4.86
C PRO A 112 3.06 13.74 -4.77
N THR A 113 2.27 12.85 -4.14
CA THR A 113 2.60 11.42 -4.03
C THR A 113 2.60 10.72 -5.39
N VAL A 114 1.55 10.93 -6.20
CA VAL A 114 1.46 10.33 -7.54
C VAL A 114 2.56 10.90 -8.44
N HIS A 115 2.83 12.20 -8.36
CA HIS A 115 3.91 12.83 -9.11
C HIS A 115 5.28 12.27 -8.70
N LYS A 116 5.55 12.11 -7.40
CA LYS A 116 6.82 11.54 -6.90
C LYS A 116 7.02 10.12 -7.44
N ILE A 117 5.98 9.29 -7.43
CA ILE A 117 6.06 7.93 -7.98
C ILE A 117 6.30 7.96 -9.49
N LEU A 118 5.52 8.73 -10.25
CA LEU A 118 5.58 8.68 -11.71
C LEU A 118 6.79 9.42 -12.31
N ALA A 119 7.24 10.50 -11.68
CA ALA A 119 8.34 11.33 -12.19
C ALA A 119 9.69 10.99 -11.56
N HIS A 120 9.73 10.65 -10.27
CA HIS A 120 10.97 10.37 -9.53
C HIS A 120 11.11 8.91 -9.11
N GLY A 121 10.14 8.05 -9.43
CA GLY A 121 10.17 6.65 -9.02
C GLY A 121 11.38 5.89 -9.56
N LYS A 122 11.78 6.17 -10.82
CA LYS A 122 12.99 5.62 -11.42
C LYS A 122 14.23 5.96 -10.58
N ASP A 123 14.44 7.25 -10.33
CA ASP A 123 15.61 7.73 -9.60
C ASP A 123 15.63 7.12 -8.19
N ILE A 124 14.46 7.08 -7.52
CA ILE A 124 14.34 6.47 -6.19
C ILE A 124 14.76 4.99 -6.24
N ILE A 125 14.28 4.20 -7.21
CA ILE A 125 14.67 2.79 -7.34
C ILE A 125 16.19 2.66 -7.55
N GLU A 126 16.77 3.51 -8.41
CA GLU A 126 18.18 3.45 -8.78
C GLU A 126 19.14 3.79 -7.62
N TYR A 127 18.75 4.73 -6.75
CA TYR A 127 19.59 5.16 -5.62
C TYR A 127 19.49 4.25 -4.38
N GLN A 128 18.51 3.35 -4.29
CA GLN A 128 18.37 2.46 -3.12
C GLN A 128 19.15 1.16 -3.31
N SER A 129 19.81 0.70 -2.24
CA SER A 129 20.54 -0.58 -2.24
C SER A 129 19.65 -1.79 -1.98
N LEU A 130 18.45 -1.57 -1.45
CA LEU A 130 17.47 -2.62 -1.13
C LEU A 130 16.19 -2.41 -1.95
N PRO A 131 15.44 -3.49 -2.23
CA PRO A 131 14.11 -3.39 -2.81
C PRO A 131 13.21 -2.45 -2.01
N ILE A 132 12.45 -1.61 -2.71
CA ILE A 132 11.62 -0.58 -2.07
C ILE A 132 10.61 -1.18 -1.08
N GLY A 133 10.05 -2.36 -1.38
CA GLY A 133 9.11 -3.03 -0.49
C GLY A 133 9.71 -3.41 0.87
N GLU A 134 11.02 -3.66 0.94
CA GLU A 134 11.72 -3.93 2.21
C GLU A 134 11.90 -2.66 3.05
N LEU A 135 11.98 -1.49 2.42
CA LEU A 135 12.11 -0.18 3.06
C LEU A 135 10.75 0.39 3.54
N SER A 136 9.71 -0.44 3.58
CA SER A 136 8.35 -0.03 3.89
C SER A 136 8.13 0.31 5.38
N GLU A 137 7.35 1.37 5.64
CA GLU A 137 6.93 1.76 6.99
C GLU A 137 5.85 0.82 7.57
N GLU A 138 5.19 -0.01 6.75
CA GLU A 138 4.07 -0.87 7.18
C GLU A 138 4.42 -1.80 8.34
N ALA A 139 5.67 -2.27 8.40
CA ALA A 139 6.18 -3.11 9.49
C ALA A 139 6.20 -2.35 10.82
N GLN A 140 6.68 -1.10 10.82
CA GLN A 140 6.71 -0.24 11.99
C GLN A 140 5.30 0.17 12.42
N GLU A 141 4.41 0.51 11.48
CA GLU A 141 3.01 0.83 11.82
C GLU A 141 2.28 -0.36 12.46
N SER A 142 2.54 -1.57 11.96
CA SER A 142 1.97 -2.81 12.52
C SER A 142 2.42 -3.04 13.97
N LEU A 143 3.63 -2.60 14.32
CA LEU A 143 4.17 -2.68 15.68
C LEU A 143 3.35 -1.85 16.68
N ASN A 144 2.68 -0.78 16.25
CA ASN A 144 1.84 0.05 17.12
C ASN A 144 0.70 -0.75 17.78
N LYS A 145 0.25 -1.84 17.15
CA LYS A 145 -0.72 -2.77 17.75
C LYS A 145 -0.13 -3.47 18.98
N PHE A 146 1.11 -3.93 18.88
CA PHE A 146 1.83 -4.57 19.98
C PHE A 146 2.23 -3.55 21.05
N TYR A 147 2.66 -2.35 20.66
CA TYR A 147 2.93 -1.25 21.58
C TYR A 147 1.75 -0.99 22.53
N LYS A 148 0.53 -0.83 21.97
CA LYS A 148 -0.68 -0.61 22.77
C LYS A 148 -1.00 -1.80 23.68
N LYS A 149 -0.77 -3.03 23.19
CA LYS A 149 -0.99 -4.27 23.94
C LYS A 149 -0.01 -4.40 25.11
N TYR A 150 1.29 -4.28 24.86
CA TYR A 150 2.34 -4.32 25.89
C TYR A 150 2.15 -3.23 26.91
N ARG A 151 1.86 -2.01 26.44
CA ARG A 151 1.48 -0.94 27.35
C ARG A 151 0.31 -1.40 28.21
N LEU A 152 -0.81 -1.90 27.69
CA LEU A 152 -1.95 -2.28 28.53
C LEU A 152 -1.65 -3.42 29.52
N GLN A 153 -0.94 -4.47 29.10
CA GLN A 153 -0.90 -5.77 29.80
C GLN A 153 0.44 -6.08 30.50
N ASN A 154 1.55 -5.49 30.06
CA ASN A 154 2.91 -5.93 30.43
C ASN A 154 3.74 -4.84 31.12
N THR A 155 3.13 -3.70 31.48
CA THR A 155 3.86 -2.58 32.09
C THR A 155 3.30 -2.20 33.45
N PHE A 156 4.19 -1.75 34.32
CA PHE A 156 3.84 -1.15 35.59
C PHE A 156 2.95 0.10 35.41
N LYS A 157 1.99 0.29 36.32
CA LYS A 157 0.96 1.34 36.22
C LYS A 157 1.11 2.50 37.18
N ALA A 158 1.83 2.33 38.27
CA ALA A 158 1.93 3.37 39.30
C ALA A 158 3.02 4.42 39.03
N SER A 159 3.89 4.21 38.04
CA SER A 159 4.92 5.17 37.63
C SER A 159 5.05 5.21 36.12
N ARG A 160 5.03 6.41 35.55
CA ARG A 160 5.20 6.63 34.11
C ARG A 160 6.60 6.25 33.64
N VAL A 161 7.63 6.52 34.45
CA VAL A 161 9.02 6.19 34.10
C VAL A 161 9.16 4.68 33.99
N ARG A 162 8.75 3.93 35.03
CA ARG A 162 8.78 2.46 35.02
C ARG A 162 7.88 1.87 33.93
N GLN A 163 6.73 2.49 33.66
CA GLN A 163 5.87 2.05 32.54
C GLN A 163 6.58 2.10 31.19
N ILE A 164 7.34 3.16 30.93
CA ILE A 164 8.08 3.34 29.67
C ILE A 164 9.27 2.38 29.63
N GLU A 165 9.97 2.19 30.75
CA GLU A 165 11.06 1.24 30.88
C GLU A 165 10.60 -0.19 30.58
N ASP A 166 9.52 -0.66 31.22
CA ASP A 166 8.94 -1.97 30.96
C ASP A 166 8.50 -2.12 29.49
N LEU A 167 7.91 -1.06 28.92
CA LEU A 167 7.48 -1.08 27.52
C LEU A 167 8.65 -1.21 26.57
N PHE A 168 9.74 -0.49 26.85
CA PHE A 168 10.98 -0.57 26.09
C PHE A 168 11.57 -1.98 26.16
N ASN A 169 11.66 -2.55 27.36
CA ASN A 169 12.19 -3.90 27.57
C ASN A 169 11.36 -4.96 26.83
N MET A 170 10.03 -4.85 26.87
CA MET A 170 9.14 -5.74 26.12
C MET A 170 9.32 -5.64 24.60
N LEU A 171 9.49 -4.42 24.08
CA LEU A 171 9.75 -4.21 22.66
C LEU A 171 11.12 -4.76 22.26
N ALA A 172 12.17 -4.48 23.03
CA ALA A 172 13.53 -4.98 22.80
C ALA A 172 13.57 -6.52 22.76
N ALA A 173 12.96 -7.18 23.75
CA ALA A 173 12.85 -8.65 23.78
C ALA A 173 12.00 -9.22 22.64
N SER A 174 11.06 -8.43 22.09
CA SER A 174 10.24 -8.84 20.94
C SER A 174 10.98 -8.71 19.61
N SER A 175 11.92 -7.77 19.50
CA SER A 175 12.72 -7.51 18.29
C SER A 175 14.09 -8.19 18.31
N ASP A 176 14.46 -8.86 19.40
CA ASP A 176 15.71 -9.59 19.53
C ASP A 176 15.81 -10.70 18.45
N PRO A 177 16.83 -10.67 17.57
CA PRO A 177 16.95 -11.65 16.47
C PRO A 177 17.11 -13.10 16.94
N LEU A 178 17.85 -13.33 18.03
CA LEU A 178 18.10 -14.66 18.58
C LEU A 178 16.82 -15.23 19.21
N ILE A 179 16.09 -14.42 19.98
CA ILE A 179 14.80 -14.83 20.54
C ILE A 179 13.77 -15.03 19.42
N SER A 180 13.78 -14.17 18.39
CA SER A 180 12.85 -14.25 17.27
C SER A 180 13.07 -15.50 16.42
N SER A 181 14.32 -15.91 16.18
CA SER A 181 14.64 -17.11 15.40
C SER A 181 14.24 -18.41 16.10
N LEU A 182 14.33 -18.44 17.44
CA LEU A 182 13.94 -19.58 18.26
C LEU A 182 12.43 -19.64 18.56
N ARG A 183 11.71 -18.54 18.33
CA ARG A 183 10.28 -18.45 18.63
C ARG A 183 9.48 -19.29 17.65
N HIS A 184 8.66 -20.20 18.18
CA HIS A 184 7.72 -20.94 17.35
C HIS A 184 6.64 -19.99 16.78
N VAL A 185 6.79 -19.60 15.53
CA VAL A 185 5.78 -18.84 14.78
C VAL A 185 4.96 -19.83 13.95
N LYS A 186 3.63 -19.75 14.01
CA LYS A 186 2.79 -20.52 13.08
C LYS A 186 3.17 -20.09 11.67
N SER A 187 3.52 -21.04 10.80
CA SER A 187 3.77 -20.73 9.40
C SER A 187 2.57 -19.96 8.86
N ARG A 188 2.83 -18.75 8.36
CA ARG A 188 1.80 -18.05 7.59
C ARG A 188 1.56 -18.91 6.36
N LYS A 189 0.30 -19.07 5.95
CA LYS A 189 0.04 -19.48 4.57
C LYS A 189 0.81 -18.50 3.69
N GLU A 190 1.75 -19.01 2.90
CA GLU A 190 2.46 -18.18 1.93
C GLU A 190 1.39 -17.41 1.15
N LEU A 191 1.44 -16.09 1.27
CA LEU A 191 0.63 -15.25 0.41
C LEU A 191 1.23 -15.44 -0.97
N GLN A 192 0.63 -16.31 -1.78
CA GLN A 192 0.97 -16.40 -3.20
C GLN A 192 0.70 -15.01 -3.77
N TRP A 193 1.78 -14.28 -4.04
CA TRP A 193 1.69 -13.03 -4.79
C TRP A 193 1.23 -13.40 -6.19
N ASN A 194 0.06 -12.91 -6.58
CA ASN A 194 -0.43 -13.06 -7.94
C ASN A 194 0.34 -12.07 -8.82
N TYR A 195 1.56 -12.43 -9.18
CA TYR A 195 2.37 -11.68 -10.12
C TYR A 195 1.66 -11.64 -11.48
N THR A 196 1.25 -10.46 -11.90
CA THR A 196 0.75 -10.27 -13.26
C THR A 196 1.92 -10.29 -14.25
N LEU A 197 1.67 -10.68 -15.49
CA LEU A 197 2.71 -10.67 -16.54
C LEU A 197 3.36 -9.28 -16.71
N GLU A 198 2.57 -8.22 -16.55
CA GLU A 198 3.06 -6.83 -16.57
C GLU A 198 3.94 -6.50 -15.36
N MET A 199 3.67 -7.07 -14.19
CA MET A 199 4.53 -6.89 -13.03
C MET A 199 5.86 -7.61 -13.25
N ILE A 200 5.80 -8.86 -13.71
CA ILE A 200 6.99 -9.70 -13.99
C ILE A 200 7.94 -9.03 -14.98
N SER A 201 7.41 -8.39 -16.03
CA SER A 201 8.24 -7.73 -17.04
C SER A 201 9.08 -6.57 -16.49
N LEU A 202 8.63 -5.97 -15.37
CA LEU A 202 9.26 -4.84 -14.68
C LEU A 202 10.25 -5.26 -13.58
N LEU A 203 10.23 -6.53 -13.17
CA LEU A 203 11.13 -7.06 -12.14
C LEU A 203 12.39 -7.63 -12.76
N ASP A 204 13.50 -7.50 -12.05
CA ASP A 204 14.73 -8.24 -12.32
C ASP A 204 14.64 -9.57 -11.57
N ILE A 205 13.71 -10.45 -11.99
CA ILE A 205 13.59 -11.77 -11.39
C ILE A 205 14.87 -12.52 -11.73
N PRO A 206 15.67 -12.97 -10.73
CA PRO A 206 16.72 -13.93 -11.03
C PRO A 206 16.01 -15.12 -11.65
N SER A 207 16.33 -15.44 -12.92
CA SER A 207 15.87 -16.67 -13.56
C SER A 207 15.96 -17.76 -12.52
N VAL A 208 14.85 -18.45 -12.23
CA VAL A 208 14.83 -19.58 -11.29
C VAL A 208 15.91 -20.55 -11.75
N THR A 209 17.12 -20.40 -11.22
CA THR A 209 18.16 -21.41 -11.28
C THR A 209 17.63 -22.48 -10.37
N ASN A 210 17.26 -23.60 -10.97
CA ASN A 210 16.78 -24.83 -10.32
C ASN A 210 17.13 -24.87 -8.84
N CYS A 211 16.11 -24.74 -8.00
CA CYS A 211 16.23 -24.96 -6.58
C CYS A 211 16.31 -26.48 -6.36
N ASP A 212 17.42 -27.09 -6.78
CA ASP A 212 17.76 -28.49 -6.48
C ASP A 212 18.90 -28.59 -5.44
N ASP A 213 19.54 -27.48 -5.05
CA ASP A 213 20.78 -27.55 -4.24
C ASP A 213 20.68 -26.82 -2.89
N TYR A 214 19.70 -27.14 -2.02
CA TYR A 214 19.80 -26.83 -0.57
C TYR A 214 19.17 -27.87 0.37
N PHE A 215 19.08 -29.14 -0.05
CA PHE A 215 18.87 -30.26 0.88
C PHE A 215 19.76 -31.45 0.53
N THR A 216 21.06 -31.30 0.76
CA THR A 216 21.95 -32.43 1.03
C THR A 216 22.86 -32.10 2.21
N GLU A 217 22.70 -32.92 3.25
CA GLU A 217 23.70 -33.29 4.27
C GLU A 217 24.12 -32.23 5.31
N ASN A 218 23.47 -32.25 6.48
CA ASN A 218 23.95 -32.95 7.69
C ASN A 218 22.93 -32.87 8.82
#